data_AF-A0A3Q8C9A3-F1
#
_entry.id   AF-A0A3Q8C9A3-F1
#
_cell.length_a   1.000
_cell.length_b   1.000
_cell.length_c   1.000
_cell.angle_alpha   90.00
_cell.angle_beta   90.00
_cell.angle_gamma   90.00
#
_symmetry.space_group_name_H-M   'P 1'
#
loop_
_entity.id
_entity.type
_entity.pdbx_description
1 polymer ?
#
loop_
_entity_poly.entity_id
_entity_poly.type
_entity_poly.pdbx_seq_one_letter_code
_entity_poly.pdbx_strand_id
1 'polypeptide(L)'
;MTVLNFDKYKLSDHAFERIQARFNIPRSEAYTWLRRLLENAEFVRIDGDGCELYKLKEVRIVINPLTHFVVTVYQADTLQDQYYREMTELMMNALGIKDREAEALKKKTWKFFLERQSGKEN
;
A
#
# COMPACT_ATOMS: atom_id res chain seq x y z
N MET A 1 -18.20 7.96 -4.91
CA MET A 1 -18.05 9.11 -3.99
C MET A 1 -16.57 9.41 -3.82
N THR A 2 -16.21 10.69 -3.84
CA THR A 2 -14.85 11.18 -3.57
C THR A 2 -14.60 11.28 -2.07
N VAL A 3 -13.34 11.49 -1.67
CA VAL A 3 -12.97 11.62 -0.25
C VAL A 3 -13.57 12.91 0.33
N LEU A 4 -14.39 12.79 1.36
CA LEU A 4 -14.96 13.96 2.06
C LEU A 4 -13.92 14.63 2.94
N ASN A 5 -13.93 15.98 3.01
CA ASN A 5 -12.96 16.79 3.78
C ASN A 5 -11.49 16.49 3.41
N PHE A 6 -11.21 16.22 2.13
CA PHE A 6 -9.87 15.86 1.64
C PHE A 6 -8.78 16.89 2.00
N ASP A 7 -9.16 18.15 2.25
CA ASP A 7 -8.28 19.24 2.66
C ASP A 7 -7.73 19.10 4.08
N LYS A 8 -8.40 18.32 4.94
CA LYS A 8 -8.02 18.12 6.35
C LYS A 8 -7.04 16.99 6.57
N TYR A 9 -6.80 16.17 5.53
CA TYR A 9 -5.99 14.97 5.68
C TYR A 9 -4.49 15.28 5.76
N LYS A 10 -3.85 14.71 6.77
CA LYS A 10 -2.40 14.77 6.95
C LYS A 10 -1.73 13.46 6.56
N LEU A 11 -0.51 13.55 6.03
CA LEU A 11 0.31 12.38 5.75
C LEU A 11 1.01 11.93 7.04
N SER A 12 0.94 10.64 7.34
CA SER A 12 1.84 10.03 8.34
C SER A 12 3.27 9.95 7.80
N ASP A 13 4.27 9.82 8.69
CA ASP A 13 5.66 9.62 8.25
C ASP A 13 5.80 8.36 7.38
N HIS A 14 5.08 7.29 7.73
CA HIS A 14 5.03 6.08 6.90
C HIS A 14 4.46 6.35 5.51
N ALA A 15 3.39 7.17 5.39
CA ALA A 15 2.83 7.52 4.11
C ALA A 15 3.79 8.36 3.25
N PHE A 16 4.58 9.27 3.86
CA PHE A 16 5.62 10.01 3.16
C PHE A 16 6.69 9.09 2.57
N GLU A 17 7.21 8.16 3.36
CA GLU A 17 8.20 7.19 2.91
C GLU A 17 7.68 6.36 1.73
N ARG A 18 6.42 5.90 1.81
CA ARG A 18 5.79 5.14 0.73
C ARG A 18 5.58 5.96 -0.54
N ILE A 19 5.17 7.22 -0.41
CA ILE A 19 4.99 8.14 -1.55
C ILE A 19 6.33 8.38 -2.25
N GLN A 20 7.37 8.65 -1.48
CA GLN A 20 8.71 8.87 -2.03
C GLN A 20 9.25 7.58 -2.68
N ALA A 21 9.19 6.44 -2.00
CA ALA A 21 9.76 5.19 -2.49
C ALA A 21 9.04 4.63 -3.73
N ARG A 22 7.71 4.80 -3.83
CA ARG A 22 6.91 4.15 -4.88
C ARG A 22 6.57 5.05 -6.05
N PHE A 23 6.47 6.35 -5.80
CA PHE A 23 6.06 7.33 -6.82
C PHE A 23 7.14 8.37 -7.11
N ASN A 24 8.28 8.32 -6.41
CA ASN A 24 9.39 9.27 -6.52
C ASN A 24 8.96 10.73 -6.32
N ILE A 25 7.99 10.96 -5.43
CA ILE A 25 7.47 12.30 -5.13
C ILE A 25 8.16 12.83 -3.87
N PRO A 26 8.79 14.01 -3.93
CA PRO A 26 9.49 14.59 -2.78
C PRO A 26 8.50 15.06 -1.71
N ARG A 27 8.98 15.11 -0.45
CA ARG A 27 8.18 15.51 0.72
C ARG A 27 7.51 16.88 0.57
N SER A 28 8.17 17.81 -0.13
CA SER A 28 7.65 19.15 -0.45
C SER A 28 6.40 19.13 -1.33
N GLU A 29 6.27 18.14 -2.21
CA GLU A 29 5.18 18.02 -3.18
C GLU A 29 4.11 17.02 -2.78
N ALA A 30 4.41 16.14 -1.82
CA ALA A 30 3.54 15.05 -1.41
C ALA A 30 2.14 15.49 -0.97
N TYR A 31 2.01 16.64 -0.30
CA TYR A 31 0.70 17.19 0.09
C TYR A 31 -0.14 17.66 -1.11
N THR A 32 0.49 18.38 -2.03
CA THR A 32 -0.18 18.83 -3.27
C THR A 32 -0.60 17.65 -4.11
N TRP A 33 0.27 16.64 -4.22
CA TRP A 33 -0.03 15.39 -4.91
C TRP A 33 -1.16 14.62 -4.24
N LEU A 34 -1.11 14.45 -2.91
CA LEU A 34 -2.16 13.78 -2.16
C LEU A 34 -3.51 14.47 -2.34
N ARG A 35 -3.55 15.80 -2.28
CA ARG A 35 -4.80 16.56 -2.43
C ARG A 35 -5.46 16.26 -3.78
N ARG A 36 -4.70 16.33 -4.87
CA ARG A 36 -5.17 16.00 -6.23
C ARG A 36 -5.64 14.54 -6.31
N LEU A 37 -4.94 13.65 -5.63
CA LEU A 37 -5.26 12.23 -5.58
C LEU A 37 -6.60 11.98 -4.86
N LEU A 38 -6.77 12.50 -3.64
CA LEU A 38 -7.98 12.32 -2.81
C LEU A 38 -9.21 13.01 -3.45
N GLU A 39 -9.02 14.15 -4.10
CA GLU A 39 -10.07 14.88 -4.82
C GLU A 39 -10.70 14.03 -5.94
N ASN A 40 -9.89 13.19 -6.60
CA ASN A 40 -10.33 12.37 -7.72
C ASN A 40 -10.54 10.89 -7.35
N ALA A 41 -10.17 10.48 -6.13
CA ALA A 41 -10.20 9.08 -5.76
C ALA A 41 -11.62 8.57 -5.51
N GLU A 42 -11.88 7.35 -5.95
CA GLU A 42 -13.14 6.64 -5.76
C GLU A 42 -13.07 5.76 -4.51
N PHE A 43 -14.10 5.82 -3.68
CA PHE A 43 -14.26 4.89 -2.58
C PHE A 43 -14.34 3.42 -3.05
N VAL A 44 -13.65 2.52 -2.34
CA VAL A 44 -13.62 1.08 -2.64
C VAL A 44 -14.31 0.28 -1.55
N ARG A 45 -13.82 0.38 -0.30
CA ARG A 45 -14.33 -0.38 0.85
C ARG A 45 -13.83 0.23 2.17
N ILE A 46 -14.43 -0.19 3.27
CA ILE A 46 -13.97 0.05 4.63
C ILE A 46 -13.37 -1.24 5.17
N ASP A 47 -12.25 -1.14 5.88
CA ASP A 47 -11.62 -2.25 6.59
C ASP A 47 -12.23 -2.46 7.99
N GLY A 48 -12.00 -3.61 8.61
CA GLY A 48 -12.54 -3.95 9.94
C GLY A 48 -12.14 -2.95 11.04
N ASP A 49 -11.00 -2.27 10.87
CA ASP A 49 -10.49 -1.23 11.77
C ASP A 49 -11.03 0.18 11.49
N GLY A 50 -12.04 0.31 10.62
CA GLY A 50 -12.65 1.60 10.28
C GLY A 50 -11.80 2.49 9.36
N CYS A 51 -10.75 1.94 8.75
CA CYS A 51 -9.98 2.63 7.72
C CYS A 51 -10.68 2.51 6.36
N GLU A 52 -10.68 3.58 5.59
CA GLU A 52 -11.31 3.64 4.27
C GLU A 52 -10.27 3.47 3.18
N LEU A 53 -10.56 2.59 2.21
CA LEU A 53 -9.75 2.36 1.02
C LEU A 53 -10.35 3.14 -0.16
N TYR A 54 -9.51 3.99 -0.76
CA TYR A 54 -9.82 4.73 -1.97
C TYR A 54 -8.91 4.33 -3.11
N LYS A 55 -9.37 4.52 -4.35
CA LYS A 55 -8.60 4.25 -5.56
C LYS A 55 -8.61 5.42 -6.54
N LEU A 56 -7.49 5.62 -7.23
CA LEU A 56 -7.45 6.44 -8.43
C LEU A 56 -6.56 5.72 -9.45
N LYS A 57 -7.15 5.23 -10.54
CA LYS A 57 -6.46 4.37 -11.53
C LYS A 57 -5.80 3.18 -10.81
N GLU A 58 -4.49 3.04 -10.96
CA GLU A 58 -3.65 2.02 -10.34
C GLU A 58 -3.09 2.47 -8.98
N VAL A 59 -3.60 3.53 -8.36
CA VAL A 59 -3.19 3.94 -7.01
C VAL A 59 -4.28 3.57 -6.02
N ARG A 60 -3.86 3.03 -4.88
CA ARG A 60 -4.68 2.68 -3.73
C ARG A 60 -4.21 3.47 -2.51
N ILE A 61 -5.17 4.00 -1.76
CA ILE A 61 -4.93 4.91 -0.65
C ILE A 61 -5.73 4.42 0.54
N VAL A 62 -5.06 4.26 1.67
CA VAL A 62 -5.72 3.93 2.94
C VAL A 62 -5.74 5.17 3.81
N ILE A 63 -6.93 5.61 4.19
CA ILE A 63 -7.12 6.75 5.08
C ILE A 63 -7.86 6.31 6.33
N ASN A 64 -7.59 7.00 7.43
CA ASN A 64 -8.37 6.90 8.64
C ASN A 64 -9.24 8.18 8.75
N PRO A 65 -10.56 8.08 8.56
CA PRO A 65 -11.44 9.25 8.55
C PRO A 65 -11.61 9.87 9.94
N LEU A 66 -11.42 9.11 11.03
CA LEU A 66 -11.55 9.62 12.41
C LEU A 66 -10.38 10.51 12.81
N THR A 67 -9.17 10.14 12.40
CA THR A 67 -7.95 10.88 12.75
C THR A 67 -7.53 11.86 11.64
N HIS A 68 -8.19 11.81 10.49
CA HIS A 68 -7.83 12.55 9.28
C HIS A 68 -6.37 12.31 8.85
N PHE A 69 -5.88 11.06 9.01
CA PHE A 69 -4.54 10.68 8.55
C PHE A 69 -4.60 9.72 7.38
N VAL A 70 -3.70 9.95 6.43
CA VAL A 70 -3.37 8.97 5.40
C VAL A 70 -2.38 7.98 5.99
N VAL A 71 -2.81 6.72 6.06
CA VAL A 71 -2.04 5.64 6.67
C VAL A 71 -0.99 5.15 5.68
N THR A 72 -1.38 4.90 4.42
CA THR A 72 -0.44 4.43 3.39
C THR A 72 -0.96 4.64 1.98
N VAL A 73 -0.04 4.65 1.01
CA VAL A 73 -0.33 4.72 -0.43
C VAL A 73 0.46 3.64 -1.16
N TYR A 74 -0.19 2.95 -2.09
CA TYR A 74 0.42 1.86 -2.86
C TYR A 74 -0.15 1.80 -4.27
N GLN A 75 0.61 1.22 -5.20
CA GLN A 75 0.05 0.88 -6.51
C GLN A 75 -0.82 -0.37 -6.34
N ALA A 76 -2.02 -0.36 -6.92
CA ALA A 76 -2.82 -1.56 -7.14
C ALA A 76 -1.94 -2.55 -7.91
N ASP A 77 -1.75 -3.74 -7.34
CA ASP A 77 -0.82 -4.79 -7.74
C ASP A 77 -0.39 -4.69 -9.21
N THR A 78 0.89 -4.40 -9.43
CA THR A 78 1.49 -4.68 -10.74
C THR A 78 1.38 -6.19 -10.99
N LEU A 79 1.34 -6.63 -12.26
CA LEU A 79 1.37 -8.05 -12.65
C LEU A 79 2.42 -8.88 -11.87
N GLN A 80 3.48 -8.22 -11.41
CA GLN A 80 4.54 -8.77 -10.60
C GLN A 80 4.07 -9.22 -9.19
N ASP A 81 3.24 -8.43 -8.50
CA ASP A 81 2.69 -8.79 -7.18
C ASP A 81 1.67 -9.93 -7.29
N GLN A 82 0.87 -9.97 -8.36
CA GLN A 82 0.00 -11.11 -8.66
C GLN A 82 0.82 -12.37 -8.94
N TYR A 83 1.86 -12.28 -9.77
CA TYR A 83 2.75 -13.40 -10.05
C TYR A 83 3.44 -13.93 -8.78
N TYR A 84 3.92 -13.04 -7.91
CA TYR A 84 4.54 -13.47 -6.65
C TYR A 84 3.54 -14.10 -5.68
N ARG A 85 2.29 -13.61 -5.62
CA ARG A 85 1.24 -14.26 -4.83
C ARG A 85 0.89 -15.63 -5.37
N GLU A 86 0.65 -15.75 -6.67
CA GLU A 86 0.32 -17.02 -7.33
C GLU A 86 1.47 -18.03 -7.20
N MET A 87 2.72 -17.60 -7.43
CA MET A 87 3.91 -18.44 -7.24
C MET A 87 4.05 -18.90 -5.79
N THR A 88 3.80 -18.00 -4.82
CA THR A 88 3.87 -18.33 -3.40
C THR A 88 2.77 -19.32 -3.01
N GLU A 89 1.55 -19.17 -3.51
CA GLU A 89 0.45 -20.10 -3.28
C GLU A 89 0.70 -21.47 -3.94
N LEU A 90 1.25 -21.50 -5.15
CA LEU A 90 1.69 -22.73 -5.82
C LEU A 90 2.79 -23.44 -5.02
N MET A 91 3.81 -22.71 -4.54
CA MET A 91 4.87 -23.27 -3.69
C MET A 91 4.32 -23.79 -2.36
N MET A 92 3.38 -23.09 -1.74
CA MET A 92 2.76 -23.52 -0.48
C MET A 92 1.92 -24.80 -0.64
N ASN A 93 1.15 -24.90 -1.72
CA ASN A 93 0.38 -26.10 -2.04
C ASN A 93 1.30 -27.29 -2.38
N ALA A 94 2.37 -27.06 -3.16
CA ALA A 94 3.33 -28.10 -3.53
C ALA A 94 4.13 -28.63 -2.31
N LEU A 95 4.38 -27.78 -1.32
CA LEU A 95 5.11 -28.13 -0.09
C LEU A 95 4.20 -28.62 1.05
N GLY A 96 2.88 -28.67 0.86
CA GLY A 96 1.92 -29.18 1.85
C GLY A 96 1.86 -28.38 3.17
N ILE A 97 2.27 -27.10 3.13
CA ILE A 97 2.45 -26.27 4.32
C ILE A 97 1.08 -25.76 4.79
N LYS A 98 0.62 -26.23 5.97
CA LYS A 98 -0.65 -25.78 6.57
C LYS A 98 -0.50 -24.39 7.23
N ASP A 99 -1.39 -23.49 6.82
CA ASP A 99 -1.67 -22.09 7.24
C ASP A 99 -0.68 -21.31 8.15
N ARG A 100 -0.24 -21.83 9.30
CA ARG A 100 0.66 -21.09 10.22
C ARG A 100 2.08 -20.92 9.67
N GLU A 101 2.62 -21.95 9.04
CA GLU A 101 3.96 -21.90 8.46
C GLU A 101 3.95 -21.12 7.13
N ALA A 102 2.82 -21.14 6.43
CA ALA A 102 2.60 -20.35 5.22
C ALA A 102 2.63 -18.85 5.52
N GLU A 103 2.01 -18.40 6.60
CA GLU A 103 2.02 -16.99 6.99
C GLU A 103 3.42 -16.50 7.41
N ALA A 104 4.19 -17.36 8.09
CA ALA A 104 5.59 -17.10 8.41
C ALA A 104 6.47 -17.03 7.15
N LEU A 105 6.24 -17.92 6.18
CA LEU A 105 6.95 -17.90 4.90
C LEU A 105 6.59 -16.66 4.08
N LYS A 106 5.30 -16.28 3.99
CA LYS A 106 4.83 -15.03 3.38
C LYS A 106 5.49 -13.80 4.01
N LYS A 107 5.57 -13.73 5.34
CA LYS A 107 6.27 -12.63 6.04
C LYS A 107 7.76 -12.60 5.72
N LYS A 108 8.41 -13.77 5.62
CA LYS A 108 9.85 -13.88 5.36
C LYS A 108 10.19 -13.55 3.90
N THR A 109 9.40 -14.02 2.94
CA THR A 109 9.56 -13.71 1.51
C THR A 109 9.27 -12.24 1.23
N TRP A 110 8.23 -11.68 1.85
CA TRP A 110 7.93 -10.25 1.76
C TRP A 110 9.05 -9.38 2.35
N LYS A 111 9.60 -9.77 3.51
CA LYS A 111 10.75 -9.08 4.11
C LYS A 111 11.98 -9.11 3.19
N PHE A 112 12.30 -10.27 2.62
CA PHE A 112 13.43 -10.42 1.70
C PHE A 112 13.25 -9.59 0.42
N PHE A 113 12.03 -9.50 -0.10
CA PHE A 113 11.70 -8.66 -1.26
C PHE A 113 11.90 -7.17 -0.95
N LEU A 114 11.44 -6.71 0.22
CA LEU A 114 11.66 -5.33 0.67
C LEU A 114 13.15 -5.01 0.88
N GLU A 115 13.92 -5.95 1.43
CA GLU A 115 15.38 -5.81 1.61
C GLU A 115 16.11 -5.70 0.27
N ARG A 116 15.70 -6.45 -0.76
CA ARG A 116 16.26 -6.33 -2.12
C ARG A 116 15.93 -5.01 -2.82
N GLN A 117 14.76 -4.43 -2.58
CA GLN A 117 14.44 -3.10 -3.11
C GLN A 117 15.15 -1.96 -2.36
N SER A 118 15.51 -2.17 -1.10
CA SER A 118 16.28 -1.20 -0.29
C SER A 118 17.80 -1.34 -0.46
N GLY A 119 18.27 -2.35 -1.17
CA GLY A 119 19.69 -2.61 -1.45
C GLY A 119 20.23 -1.65 -2.50
N LYS A 120 20.74 -0.50 -2.05
CA LYS A 120 21.91 0.10 -2.70
C LYS A 120 22.98 -0.98 -2.79
N GLU A 121 23.46 -1.21 -4.01
CA GLU A 121 24.72 -1.88 -4.27
C GLU A 121 25.78 -1.37 -3.28
N ASN A 122 26.40 -2.31 -2.57
CA ASN A 122 27.74 -2.18 -2.03
C ASN A 122 28.53 -3.37 -2.58
#